data_AF-A0A3P6QV38-F1
#
_entry.id   AF-A0A3P6QV38-F1
#
_cell.length_a   1.000
_cell.length_b   1.000
_cell.length_c   1.000
_cell.angle_alpha   90.00
_cell.angle_beta   90.00
_cell.angle_gamma   90.00
#
_symmetry.space_group_name_H-M   'P 1'
#
loop_
_entity.id
_entity.type
_entity.pdbx_description
1 polymer ?
#
loop_
_entity_poly.entity_id
_entity_poly.type
_entity_poly.pdbx_seq_one_letter_code
_entity_poly.pdbx_strand_id
1 'polypeptide(L)'
;MEMCSKRVDRPSEFQSLFCEKISPPQAPNAPELKRCSSPPSVTSLLRPTPLVVVESRKDAQAPELQRFCESAPIALIRGLTGVLKMDLSLFSTKTLLEVAPEHEVEVRTQYKMPCDVNVDHLGHPTWECMSTRSYTTVMKYAQYQAETFKHSLKEFKALLFQIRVVEIAGLSDK
;
A
#
# COMPACT_ATOMS: atom_id res chain seq x y z
N MET A 1 5.47 41.26 -23.69
CA MET A 1 6.30 42.15 -22.87
C MET A 1 5.65 43.51 -22.65
N GLU A 2 5.09 44.15 -23.68
CA GLU A 2 4.45 45.48 -23.57
C GLU A 2 3.31 45.58 -22.53
N MET A 3 2.54 44.50 -22.36
CA MET A 3 1.49 44.42 -21.33
C MET A 3 2.04 44.28 -19.91
N CYS A 4 3.23 43.69 -19.75
CA CYS A 4 3.90 43.60 -18.45
C CYS A 4 4.44 44.98 -18.03
N SER A 5 4.91 45.79 -18.98
CA SER A 5 5.36 47.17 -18.74
C SER A 5 4.19 48.07 -18.30
N LYS A 6 3.02 47.93 -18.94
CA LYS A 6 1.79 48.68 -18.55
C LYS A 6 1.35 48.43 -17.10
N ARG A 7 1.64 47.24 -16.54
CA ARG A 7 1.38 46.94 -15.12
C ARG A 7 2.13 47.87 -14.17
N VAL A 8 3.33 48.31 -14.57
CA VAL A 8 4.18 49.19 -13.78
C VAL A 8 3.96 50.66 -14.18
N ASP A 9 3.91 50.95 -15.48
CA ASP A 9 3.89 52.32 -16.00
C ASP A 9 2.49 52.97 -15.96
N ARG A 10 1.42 52.17 -16.12
CA ARG A 10 0.02 52.63 -16.18
C ARG A 10 -0.93 51.62 -15.51
N PRO A 11 -0.83 51.43 -14.19
CA PRO A 11 -1.55 50.36 -13.46
C PRO A 11 -3.08 50.46 -13.57
N SER A 12 -3.63 51.67 -13.75
CA SER A 12 -5.07 51.90 -13.93
C SER A 12 -5.62 51.41 -15.28
N GLU A 13 -4.76 51.30 -16.31
CA GLU A 13 -5.10 50.80 -17.65
C GLU A 13 -4.74 49.31 -17.80
N PHE A 14 -4.06 48.72 -16.82
CA PHE A 14 -3.64 47.33 -16.86
C PHE A 14 -4.81 46.40 -16.54
N GLN A 15 -5.22 45.62 -17.54
CA GLN A 15 -6.16 44.52 -17.36
C GLN A 15 -5.40 43.20 -17.48
N SER A 16 -5.44 42.38 -16.42
CA SER A 16 -4.83 41.06 -16.46
C SER A 16 -5.58 40.15 -17.43
N LEU A 17 -4.83 39.47 -18.32
CA LEU A 17 -5.39 38.45 -19.21
C LEU A 17 -5.80 37.17 -18.47
N PHE A 18 -5.19 36.91 -17.32
CA PHE A 18 -5.42 35.72 -16.51
C PHE A 18 -5.96 36.12 -15.14
N CYS A 19 -6.76 35.25 -14.53
CA CYS A 19 -7.16 35.43 -13.15
C CYS A 19 -5.93 35.23 -12.24
N GLU A 20 -5.31 36.32 -11.80
CA GLU A 20 -4.13 36.28 -10.92
C GLU A 20 -4.47 35.89 -9.47
N LYS A 21 -5.77 35.97 -9.10
CA LYS A 21 -6.26 35.61 -7.78
C LYS A 21 -6.96 34.26 -7.83
N ILE A 22 -6.17 33.19 -7.73
CA ILE A 22 -6.68 31.83 -7.56
C ILE A 22 -6.82 31.55 -6.05
N SER A 23 -7.98 31.04 -5.62
CA SER A 23 -8.19 30.65 -4.23
C SER A 23 -7.20 29.56 -3.81
N PRO A 24 -6.70 29.56 -2.56
CA PRO A 24 -5.89 28.46 -2.06
C PRO A 24 -6.61 27.12 -2.24
N PRO A 25 -5.90 26.04 -2.59
CA PRO A 25 -6.51 24.72 -2.69
C PRO A 25 -7.13 24.35 -1.33
N GLN A 26 -8.42 24.03 -1.35
CA GLN A 26 -9.14 23.52 -0.18
C GLN A 26 -9.41 22.03 -0.37
N ALA A 27 -9.47 21.30 0.75
CA ALA A 27 -9.88 19.90 0.71
C ALA A 27 -11.30 19.81 0.12
N PRO A 28 -11.57 18.87 -0.80
CA PRO A 28 -12.90 18.68 -1.33
C PRO A 28 -13.86 18.25 -0.22
N ASN A 29 -15.12 18.65 -0.33
CA ASN A 29 -16.17 18.13 0.54
C ASN A 29 -16.31 16.61 0.36
N ALA A 30 -16.73 15.93 1.42
CA ALA A 30 -17.04 14.50 1.35
C ALA A 30 -18.01 14.23 0.18
N PRO A 31 -17.76 13.20 -0.65
CA PRO A 31 -18.65 12.88 -1.76
C PRO A 31 -20.08 12.64 -1.26
N GLU A 32 -21.06 13.13 -2.00
CA GLU A 32 -22.45 12.80 -1.73
C GLU A 32 -22.66 11.30 -1.99
N LEU A 33 -22.60 10.50 -0.92
CA LEU A 33 -23.17 9.16 -0.94
C LEU A 33 -24.63 9.38 -1.33
N LYS A 34 -25.04 8.93 -2.53
CA LYS A 34 -26.45 8.92 -2.93
C LYS A 34 -27.24 8.42 -1.73
N ARG A 35 -27.97 9.34 -1.09
CA ARG A 35 -28.72 9.09 0.14
C ARG A 35 -29.81 8.09 -0.19
N CYS A 36 -29.47 6.80 -0.21
CA CYS A 36 -30.44 5.78 0.10
C CYS A 36 -31.00 6.18 1.47
N SER A 37 -32.32 6.20 1.58
CA SER A 37 -33.10 6.63 2.76
C SER A 37 -32.88 5.75 4.01
N SER A 38 -31.86 4.90 4.00
CA SER A 38 -31.40 4.04 5.07
C SER A 38 -29.88 4.19 5.24
N PRO A 39 -29.34 4.08 6.46
CA PRO A 39 -27.90 4.06 6.66
C PRO A 39 -27.28 2.98 5.75
N PRO A 40 -26.17 3.29 5.05
CA PRO A 40 -25.50 2.32 4.19
C PRO A 40 -25.18 1.08 5.03
N SER A 41 -25.66 -0.09 4.60
CA SER A 41 -25.30 -1.34 5.26
C SER A 41 -23.79 -1.52 5.20
N VAL A 42 -23.19 -2.16 6.20
CA VAL A 42 -21.74 -2.45 6.22
C VAL A 42 -21.28 -3.10 4.91
N THR A 43 -22.13 -3.93 4.32
CA THR A 43 -21.93 -4.57 3.00
C THR A 43 -21.79 -3.56 1.85
N SER A 44 -22.46 -2.42 1.90
CA SER A 44 -22.38 -1.38 0.86
C SER A 44 -21.07 -0.59 0.87
N LEU A 45 -20.32 -0.64 1.99
CA LEU A 45 -19.01 -0.02 2.14
C LEU A 45 -17.88 -0.92 1.65
N LEU A 46 -18.06 -2.24 1.73
CA LEU A 46 -17.08 -3.24 1.29
C LEU A 46 -17.27 -3.59 -0.18
N ARG A 47 -16.71 -2.77 -1.08
CA ARG A 47 -16.71 -3.05 -2.51
C ARG A 47 -15.62 -4.05 -2.89
N PRO A 48 -15.87 -4.97 -3.83
CA PRO A 48 -14.84 -5.87 -4.31
C PRO A 48 -13.72 -5.09 -5.02
N THR A 49 -12.48 -5.52 -4.83
CA THR A 49 -11.33 -4.95 -5.56
C THR A 49 -11.46 -5.26 -7.05
N PRO A 50 -11.48 -4.25 -7.93
CA PRO A 50 -11.46 -4.46 -9.38
C PRO A 50 -10.25 -5.31 -9.79
N LEU A 51 -10.50 -6.40 -10.51
CA LEU A 51 -9.49 -7.38 -10.87
C LEU A 51 -9.54 -7.65 -12.37
N VAL A 52 -8.37 -7.66 -12.99
CA VAL A 52 -8.19 -8.07 -14.39
C VAL A 52 -7.10 -9.13 -14.47
N VAL A 53 -7.32 -10.16 -15.28
CA VAL A 53 -6.34 -11.20 -15.56
C VAL A 53 -5.77 -10.94 -16.94
N VAL A 54 -4.45 -10.85 -17.02
CA VAL A 54 -3.70 -10.63 -18.27
C VAL A 54 -3.09 -11.97 -18.66
N GLU A 55 -3.45 -12.47 -19.84
CA GLU A 55 -3.02 -13.80 -20.33
C GLU A 55 -2.04 -13.70 -21.50
N SER A 56 -2.04 -12.58 -22.23
CA SER A 56 -1.15 -12.34 -23.37
C SER A 56 -0.46 -10.98 -23.31
N ARG A 57 0.68 -10.87 -24.00
CA ARG A 57 1.42 -9.60 -24.10
C ARG A 57 0.58 -8.51 -24.78
N LYS A 58 -0.36 -8.91 -25.65
CA LYS A 58 -1.31 -8.00 -26.27
C LYS A 58 -2.22 -7.37 -25.22
N ASP A 59 -2.74 -8.17 -24.29
CA ASP A 59 -3.62 -7.67 -23.21
C ASP A 59 -2.84 -6.74 -22.26
N ALA A 60 -1.58 -7.06 -21.98
CA ALA A 60 -0.71 -6.23 -21.15
C ALA A 60 -0.42 -4.85 -21.75
N GLN A 61 -0.50 -4.74 -23.08
CA GLN A 61 -0.22 -3.51 -23.84
C GLN A 61 -1.52 -2.86 -24.39
N ALA A 62 -2.68 -3.39 -24.02
CA ALA A 62 -3.97 -2.93 -24.50
C ALA A 62 -4.35 -1.57 -23.88
N PRO A 63 -4.80 -0.58 -24.67
CA PRO A 63 -5.32 0.67 -24.13
C PRO A 63 -6.49 0.47 -23.15
N GLU A 64 -7.23 -0.63 -23.29
CA GLU A 64 -8.33 -1.02 -22.40
C GLU A 64 -7.83 -1.26 -20.98
N LEU A 65 -6.64 -1.84 -20.80
CA LEU A 65 -6.04 -2.07 -19.48
C LEU A 65 -5.69 -0.73 -18.80
N GLN A 66 -5.19 0.25 -19.56
CA GLN A 66 -4.94 1.58 -19.04
C GLN A 66 -6.24 2.26 -18.58
N ARG A 67 -7.28 2.24 -19.43
CA ARG A 67 -8.59 2.82 -19.08
C ARG A 67 -9.21 2.16 -17.85
N PHE A 68 -9.05 0.84 -17.72
CA PHE A 68 -9.47 0.10 -16.54
C PHE A 68 -8.79 0.64 -15.27
N CYS A 69 -7.46 0.80 -15.28
CA CYS A 69 -6.71 1.37 -14.15
C CYS A 69 -7.12 2.81 -13.83
N GLU A 70 -7.41 3.65 -14.82
CA GLU A 70 -7.84 5.04 -14.62
C GLU A 70 -9.25 5.15 -14.04
N SER A 71 -10.11 4.15 -14.29
CA SER A 71 -11.52 4.17 -13.86
C SER A 71 -11.74 3.79 -12.39
N ALA A 72 -10.74 3.26 -11.70
CA ALA A 72 -10.87 2.70 -10.37
C ALA A 72 -9.84 3.31 -9.39
N PRO A 73 -10.18 3.44 -8.09
CA PRO A 73 -9.23 3.93 -7.09
C PRO A 73 -8.07 2.95 -6.86
N ILE A 74 -8.30 1.66 -7.13
CA ILE A 74 -7.32 0.58 -7.04
C ILE A 74 -7.69 -0.52 -8.05
N ALA A 75 -6.69 -1.12 -8.68
CA ALA A 75 -6.85 -2.20 -9.65
C ALA A 75 -5.83 -3.32 -9.39
N LEU A 76 -6.30 -4.57 -9.32
CA LEU A 76 -5.47 -5.76 -9.19
C LEU A 76 -5.27 -6.41 -10.56
N ILE A 77 -4.04 -6.40 -11.05
CA ILE A 77 -3.67 -7.01 -12.34
C ILE A 77 -2.96 -8.35 -12.07
N ARG A 78 -3.61 -9.46 -12.42
CA ARG A 78 -3.02 -10.80 -12.30
C ARG A 78 -2.33 -11.21 -13.59
N GLY A 79 -1.23 -11.95 -13.48
CA GLY A 79 -0.51 -12.53 -14.63
C GLY A 79 0.47 -11.59 -15.34
N LEU A 80 0.48 -10.30 -15.00
CA LEU A 80 1.27 -9.27 -15.70
C LEU A 80 2.77 -9.60 -15.79
N THR A 81 3.40 -9.93 -14.67
CA THR A 81 4.84 -10.23 -14.61
C THR A 81 5.20 -11.46 -15.44
N GLY A 82 4.37 -12.50 -15.40
CA GLY A 82 4.54 -13.72 -16.20
C GLY A 82 4.41 -13.46 -17.70
N VAL A 83 3.37 -12.72 -18.10
CA VAL A 83 3.12 -12.35 -19.50
C VAL A 83 4.25 -11.49 -20.08
N LEU A 84 4.75 -10.54 -19.29
CA LEU A 84 5.86 -9.68 -19.71
C LEU A 84 7.22 -10.38 -19.63
N LYS A 85 7.28 -11.59 -19.08
CA LYS A 85 8.51 -12.35 -18.82
C LYS A 85 9.48 -11.56 -17.93
N MET A 86 8.95 -10.89 -16.90
CA MET A 86 9.75 -10.19 -15.91
C MET A 86 10.42 -11.20 -14.99
N ASP A 87 11.74 -11.17 -14.93
CA ASP A 87 12.50 -12.01 -14.01
C ASP A 87 12.46 -11.42 -12.59
N LEU A 88 11.53 -11.93 -11.77
CA LEU A 88 11.41 -11.51 -10.37
C LEU A 88 12.55 -12.03 -9.48
N SER A 89 13.33 -13.01 -9.94
CA SER A 89 14.47 -13.53 -9.18
C SER A 89 15.58 -12.47 -9.01
N LEU A 90 15.64 -11.50 -9.92
CA LEU A 90 16.54 -10.34 -9.83
C LEU A 90 16.28 -9.48 -8.59
N PHE A 91 15.06 -9.49 -8.07
CA PHE A 91 14.66 -8.73 -6.88
C PHE A 91 14.63 -9.60 -5.61
N SER A 92 15.11 -10.84 -5.68
CA SER A 92 15.19 -11.71 -4.51
C SER A 92 16.18 -11.15 -3.49
N THR A 93 15.94 -11.37 -2.20
CA THR A 93 16.88 -11.00 -1.14
C THR A 93 18.28 -11.56 -1.39
N LYS A 94 18.38 -12.77 -1.97
CA LYS A 94 19.65 -13.39 -2.33
C LYS A 94 20.40 -12.55 -3.38
N THR A 95 19.74 -12.20 -4.48
CA THR A 95 20.37 -11.40 -5.54
C THR A 95 20.77 -10.02 -5.01
N LEU A 96 19.94 -9.39 -4.18
CA LEU A 96 20.26 -8.10 -3.56
C LEU A 96 21.51 -8.17 -2.66
N LEU A 97 21.69 -9.28 -1.93
CA LEU A 97 22.90 -9.54 -1.13
C LEU A 97 24.16 -9.71 -1.98
N GLU A 98 24.03 -10.37 -3.12
CA GLU A 98 25.16 -10.60 -4.03
C GLU A 98 25.59 -9.33 -4.76
N VAL A 99 24.63 -8.47 -5.12
CA VAL A 99 24.88 -7.26 -5.92
C VAL A 99 25.23 -6.04 -5.05
N ALA A 100 24.52 -5.82 -3.93
CA ALA A 100 24.64 -4.58 -3.16
C ALA A 100 24.42 -4.79 -1.65
N PRO A 101 25.29 -5.56 -0.96
CA PRO A 101 25.10 -5.92 0.46
C PRO A 101 25.15 -4.71 1.41
N GLU A 102 25.98 -3.72 1.11
CA GLU A 102 26.15 -2.51 1.94
C GLU A 102 25.18 -1.38 1.57
N HIS A 103 24.24 -1.62 0.66
CA HIS A 103 23.23 -0.62 0.31
C HIS A 103 22.39 -0.26 1.53
N GLU A 104 22.24 1.04 1.80
CA GLU A 104 21.48 1.53 2.95
C GLU A 104 19.98 1.27 2.76
N VAL A 105 19.32 0.84 3.83
CA VAL A 105 17.88 0.58 3.87
C VAL A 105 17.28 1.32 5.05
N GLU A 106 16.26 2.15 4.79
CA GLU A 106 15.41 2.72 5.85
C GLU A 106 14.56 1.62 6.47
N VAL A 107 14.62 1.48 7.79
CA VAL A 107 13.85 0.50 8.55
C VAL A 107 12.78 1.22 9.36
N ARG A 108 11.57 0.63 9.36
CA ARG A 108 10.46 1.02 10.23
C ARG A 108 10.23 -0.06 11.28
N THR A 109 10.49 0.25 12.54
CA THR A 109 10.17 -0.63 13.67
C THR A 109 8.73 -0.40 14.08
N GLN A 110 7.93 -1.48 14.07
CA GLN A 110 6.49 -1.47 14.28
C GLN A 110 6.08 -2.62 15.19
N TYR A 111 4.94 -2.49 15.86
CA TYR A 111 4.33 -3.59 16.61
C TYR A 111 3.64 -4.57 15.67
N LYS A 112 3.77 -5.87 15.96
CA LYS A 112 3.02 -6.90 15.25
C LYS A 112 1.57 -6.90 15.75
N MET A 113 0.67 -6.36 14.93
CA MET A 113 -0.77 -6.31 15.19
C MET A 113 -1.55 -7.07 14.10
N PRO A 114 -2.80 -7.50 14.35
CA PRO A 114 -3.70 -7.95 13.29
C PRO A 114 -3.87 -6.86 12.20
N CYS A 115 -4.10 -7.27 10.95
CA CYS A 115 -4.11 -6.35 9.80
C CYS A 115 -5.14 -5.21 9.90
N ASP A 116 -6.24 -5.42 10.62
CA ASP A 116 -7.37 -4.48 10.69
C ASP A 116 -7.43 -3.72 12.02
N VAL A 117 -6.37 -3.80 12.84
CA VAL A 117 -6.36 -3.26 14.21
C VAL A 117 -5.10 -2.42 14.44
N ASN A 118 -5.28 -1.25 15.07
CA ASN A 118 -4.19 -0.43 15.61
C ASN A 118 -4.57 0.05 17.02
N VAL A 119 -3.73 -0.24 18.01
CA VAL A 119 -3.98 0.07 19.43
C VAL A 119 -2.82 0.82 20.08
N ASP A 120 -3.10 1.61 21.10
CA ASP A 120 -2.09 2.24 21.95
C ASP A 120 -1.45 1.24 22.93
N HIS A 121 -0.53 1.72 23.78
CA HIS A 121 0.15 0.91 24.80
C HIS A 121 -0.77 0.43 25.93
N LEU A 122 -1.99 0.96 26.03
CA LEU A 122 -3.04 0.52 26.95
C LEU A 122 -4.04 -0.44 26.28
N GLY A 123 -3.91 -0.68 24.97
CA GLY A 123 -4.78 -1.55 24.19
C GLY A 123 -6.01 -0.86 23.59
N HIS A 124 -6.11 0.47 23.64
CA HIS A 124 -7.24 1.20 23.06
C HIS A 124 -7.02 1.51 21.58
N PRO A 125 -8.05 1.46 20.73
CA PRO A 125 -7.94 1.81 19.31
C PRO A 125 -7.43 3.23 19.10
N THR A 126 -6.44 3.40 18.22
CA THR A 126 -5.85 4.71 17.91
C THR A 126 -5.55 4.87 16.43
N TRP A 127 -5.54 6.11 15.95
CA TRP A 127 -5.09 6.46 14.60
C TRP A 127 -3.57 6.66 14.52
N GLU A 128 -2.92 6.94 15.65
CA GLU A 128 -1.47 7.10 15.69
C GLU A 128 -0.78 5.76 15.42
N CYS A 129 -0.05 5.68 14.31
CA CYS A 129 0.72 4.49 13.96
C CYS A 129 2.15 4.63 14.50
N MET A 130 2.50 3.84 15.52
CA MET A 130 3.86 3.81 16.06
C MET A 130 4.81 3.16 15.05
N SER A 131 5.61 3.99 14.37
CA SER A 131 6.53 3.56 13.31
C SER A 131 7.85 4.32 13.39
N THR A 132 8.77 3.79 14.18
CA THR A 132 10.08 4.41 14.43
C THR A 132 11.03 4.17 13.26
N ARG A 133 11.63 5.23 12.76
CA ARG A 133 12.60 5.17 11.65
C ARG A 133 14.02 4.91 12.16
N SER A 134 14.73 4.02 11.49
CA SER A 134 16.18 3.79 11.63
C SER A 134 16.79 3.41 10.27
N TYR A 135 18.11 3.19 10.22
CA TYR A 135 18.83 2.82 9.00
C TYR A 135 19.72 1.61 9.25
N THR A 136 19.82 0.74 8.26
CA THR A 136 20.69 -0.44 8.26
C THR A 136 21.18 -0.72 6.85
N THR A 137 21.82 -1.88 6.62
CA THR A 137 22.22 -2.32 5.27
C THR A 137 21.36 -3.49 4.80
N VAL A 138 21.29 -3.71 3.48
CA VAL A 138 20.65 -4.88 2.87
C VAL A 138 21.14 -6.17 3.54
N MET A 139 22.44 -6.29 3.79
CA MET A 139 23.04 -7.44 4.46
C MET A 139 22.43 -7.72 5.83
N LYS A 140 22.41 -6.71 6.71
CA LYS A 140 21.88 -6.86 8.07
C LYS A 140 20.38 -7.12 8.06
N TYR A 141 19.64 -6.45 7.18
CA TYR A 141 18.19 -6.65 7.08
C TYR A 141 17.82 -8.04 6.53
N ALA A 142 18.60 -8.57 5.59
CA ALA A 142 18.40 -9.92 5.08
C ALA A 142 18.65 -11.00 6.15
N GLN A 143 19.66 -10.81 7.01
CA GLN A 143 19.90 -11.67 8.16
C GLN A 143 18.68 -11.68 9.09
N TYR A 144 18.18 -10.49 9.45
CA TYR A 144 16.95 -10.35 10.25
C TYR A 144 15.74 -11.03 9.59
N GLN A 145 15.53 -10.85 8.28
CA GLN A 145 14.44 -11.48 7.54
C GLN A 145 14.55 -13.03 7.59
N ALA A 146 15.74 -13.57 7.36
CA ALA A 146 15.97 -15.01 7.37
C ALA A 146 15.81 -15.62 8.76
N GLU A 147 16.29 -14.93 9.80
CA GLU A 147 16.13 -15.34 11.20
C GLU A 147 14.67 -15.31 11.63
N THR A 148 13.95 -14.24 11.29
CA THR A 148 12.51 -14.09 11.56
C THR A 148 11.71 -15.22 10.92
N PHE A 149 12.00 -15.54 9.65
CA PHE A 149 11.35 -16.65 8.95
C PHE A 149 11.62 -18.00 9.64
N LYS A 150 12.87 -18.27 10.02
CA LYS A 150 13.22 -19.49 10.79
C LYS A 150 12.50 -19.55 12.13
N HIS A 151 12.37 -18.42 12.83
CA HIS A 151 11.65 -18.34 14.09
C HIS A 151 10.17 -18.65 13.91
N SER A 152 9.50 -18.03 12.94
CA SER A 152 8.09 -18.29 12.65
C SER A 152 7.81 -19.75 12.27
N LEU A 153 8.73 -20.41 11.56
CA LEU A 153 8.61 -21.84 11.28
C LEU A 153 8.65 -22.70 12.55
N LYS A 154 9.46 -22.32 13.55
CA LYS A 154 9.52 -23.02 14.85
C LYS A 154 8.24 -22.80 15.65
N GLU A 155 7.75 -21.56 15.74
CA GLU A 155 6.49 -21.24 16.41
C GLU A 155 5.32 -21.99 15.79
N PHE A 156 5.24 -22.02 14.46
CA PHE A 156 4.20 -22.75 13.74
C PHE A 156 4.23 -24.25 14.04
N LYS A 157 5.42 -24.86 14.08
CA LYS A 157 5.58 -26.26 14.47
C LYS A 157 5.16 -26.52 15.92
N ALA A 158 5.51 -25.62 16.84
CA ALA A 158 5.12 -25.73 18.24
C ALA A 158 3.60 -25.61 18.41
N LEU A 159 2.94 -24.67 17.73
CA LEU A 159 1.49 -24.54 17.71
C LEU A 159 0.81 -25.79 17.15
N LEU A 160 1.31 -26.35 16.05
CA LEU A 160 0.79 -27.60 15.49
C LEU A 160 0.95 -28.79 16.45
N PHE A 161 2.08 -28.86 17.16
CA PHE A 161 2.28 -29.89 18.19
C PHE A 161 1.26 -29.72 19.33
N GLN A 162 1.01 -28.48 19.77
CA GLN A 162 0.07 -28.20 20.84
C GLN A 162 -1.38 -28.46 20.43
N ILE A 163 -1.78 -28.13 19.18
CA ILE A 163 -3.08 -28.50 18.62
C ILE A 163 -3.25 -30.02 18.59
N ARG A 164 -2.24 -30.76 18.12
CA ARG A 164 -2.29 -32.23 18.11
C ARG A 164 -2.36 -32.83 19.51
N VAL A 165 -1.65 -32.27 20.48
CA VAL A 165 -1.73 -32.72 21.89
C VAL A 165 -3.13 -32.47 22.46
N VAL A 166 -3.75 -31.33 22.16
CA VAL A 166 -5.13 -31.03 22.59
C VAL A 166 -6.15 -31.96 21.91
N GLU A 167 -5.98 -32.27 20.61
CA GLU A 167 -6.84 -33.24 19.90
C GLU A 167 -6.70 -34.66 20.47
N ILE A 168 -5.48 -35.10 20.79
CA ILE A 168 -5.23 -36.43 21.40
C ILE A 168 -5.77 -36.50 22.83
N ALA A 169 -5.60 -35.43 23.63
CA ALA A 169 -6.15 -35.36 24.98
C ALA A 169 -7.69 -35.35 24.96
N GLY A 170 -8.31 -34.62 24.04
CA GLY A 170 -9.77 -34.59 23.87
C GLY A 170 -10.38 -35.89 23.31
N LEU A 171 -9.57 -36.78 22.75
CA LEU A 171 -9.97 -38.14 22.34
C LEU A 171 -9.82 -39.17 23.47
N SER A 172 -9.09 -38.85 24.55
CA SER A 172 -8.87 -39.76 25.69
C SER A 172 -9.94 -39.62 26.79
N ASP A 173 -10.76 -38.57 26.76
CA ASP A 173 -11.84 -38.30 27.72
C ASP A 173 -13.24 -38.76 27.20
N LYS A 174 -13.28 -39.77 26.31
CA LYS A 174 -14.53 -40.41 25.85
C LYS A 174 -14.53 -41.92 26.06
#